data_AF-A0A1G0RLC0-F1
#
_entry.id   AF-A0A1G0RLC0-F1
#
_cell.length_a   1.000
_cell.length_b   1.000
_cell.length_c   1.000
_cell.angle_alpha   90.00
_cell.angle_beta   90.00
_cell.angle_gamma   90.00
#
_symmetry.space_group_name_H-M   'P 1'
#
loop_
_entity.id
_entity.type
_entity.pdbx_description
1 polymer ?
#
loop_
_entity_poly.entity_id
_entity_poly.type
_entity_poly.pdbx_seq_one_letter_code
_entity_poly.pdbx_strand_id
1 'polypeptide(L)'
;MESNTFETVEISSLIEEIGTNFPLINEVFSIIEPMNIKAPVGLGIDTKRDDIIVTFNNLINRTKYISQIGTLLTALKSYFQVPVDIEFACDGSNLYLLQCRQQSYFGIDTKPEPIPKNIPADDILFTARKHVSNAIVPNIAYIVYVDPKKYGESSYLSELEDVARAIGYLNRILPKKTFVLMGPGRWGTRDDIRLGVKVAYSDINNTAMLIEIAQNKNGYVPELSFGTHFFQDLVESNIFYLPLYPEDSSVNYNYEFFEKAPNTLERFLEQYSHISHILKVINIREISYGRILRILMNSDEEQAVAFLSQDIVEESTSSNSNIINLAESQTWRLRMAEAFVNTINASKFNIEGVYLTGSVFYENAMPDSDIDFLILMHANNEMKDDFLLWAEGWNASLSSINYNRTGIRKEKLLDITIIDDIDFEQSQYFQELLNPLMHKSKKLL
;
A
#
# COMPACT_ATOMS: atom_id res chain seq x y z
N MET A 1 28.84 20.28 23.94
CA MET A 1 28.86 19.27 22.87
C MET A 1 30.02 19.61 21.96
N GLU A 2 31.05 18.77 21.91
CA GLU A 2 32.33 19.07 21.27
C GLU A 2 32.30 18.88 19.74
N SER A 3 31.48 17.97 19.23
CA SER A 3 31.33 17.67 17.80
C SER A 3 30.11 18.33 17.14
N ASN A 4 29.18 18.88 17.94
CA ASN A 4 27.90 19.43 17.49
C ASN A 4 27.07 18.46 16.62
N THR A 5 27.27 17.15 16.82
CA THR A 5 26.57 16.06 16.15
C THR A 5 26.01 15.07 17.17
N PHE A 6 24.94 14.35 16.80
CA PHE A 6 24.47 13.22 17.60
C PHE A 6 25.42 12.03 17.42
N GLU A 7 25.90 11.50 18.53
CA GLU A 7 26.79 10.34 18.55
C GLU A 7 26.10 9.18 19.25
N THR A 8 26.32 7.97 18.73
CA THR A 8 25.93 6.74 19.41
C THR A 8 27.16 6.23 20.14
N VAL A 9 27.07 6.13 21.46
CA VAL A 9 28.19 5.74 22.32
C VAL A 9 27.79 4.49 23.10
N GLU A 10 28.72 3.55 23.23
CA GLU A 10 28.54 2.39 24.09
C GLU A 10 28.34 2.83 25.54
N ILE A 11 27.35 2.25 26.22
CA ILE A 11 27.00 2.65 27.59
C ILE A 11 28.17 2.42 28.56
N SER A 12 28.97 1.38 28.32
CA SER A 12 30.18 1.09 29.10
C SER A 12 31.21 2.22 29.00
N SER A 13 31.48 2.71 27.79
CA SER A 13 32.40 3.82 27.56
C SER A 13 31.92 5.12 28.23
N LEU A 14 30.61 5.39 28.18
CA LEU A 14 30.02 6.55 28.82
C LEU A 14 30.15 6.50 30.37
N ILE A 15 29.98 5.31 30.95
CA ILE A 15 30.13 5.10 32.40
C ILE A 15 31.60 5.12 32.82
N GLU A 16 32.53 4.65 32.01
CA GLU A 16 33.97 4.80 32.28
C GLU A 16 34.39 6.27 32.36
N GLU A 17 33.82 7.12 31.50
CA GLU A 17 34.13 8.55 31.46
C GLU A 17 33.47 9.35 32.60
N ILE A 18 32.15 9.19 32.78
CA ILE A 18 31.34 10.04 33.67
C ILE A 18 31.17 9.40 35.06
N GLY A 19 31.19 8.07 35.13
CA GLY A 19 31.02 7.29 36.35
C GLY A 19 29.73 7.62 37.10
N THR A 20 29.83 7.73 38.42
CA THR A 20 28.69 8.00 39.31
C THR A 20 28.05 9.39 39.12
N ASN A 21 28.69 10.29 38.37
CA ASN A 21 28.13 11.61 38.04
C ASN A 21 27.07 11.54 36.93
N PHE A 22 26.79 10.35 36.38
CA PHE A 22 25.74 10.18 35.39
C PHE A 22 24.40 10.69 35.94
N PRO A 23 23.69 11.59 35.22
CA PRO A 23 22.41 12.10 35.69
C PRO A 23 21.39 10.99 35.91
N LEU A 24 20.73 10.99 37.07
CA LEU A 24 19.71 9.99 37.43
C LEU A 24 20.24 8.54 37.42
N ILE A 25 21.51 8.34 37.79
CA ILE A 25 22.15 7.02 37.73
C ILE A 25 21.35 5.94 38.49
N ASN A 26 20.79 6.28 39.65
CA ASN A 26 20.04 5.34 40.49
C ASN A 26 18.65 5.00 39.91
N GLU A 27 18.11 5.88 39.07
CA GLU A 27 16.82 5.74 38.42
C GLU A 27 16.91 4.97 37.10
N VAL A 28 17.99 5.18 36.33
CA VAL A 28 18.23 4.58 35.01
C VAL A 28 18.82 3.17 35.14
N PHE A 29 19.75 2.97 36.07
CA PHE A 29 20.51 1.72 36.21
C PHE A 29 20.02 0.87 37.38
N SER A 30 20.25 -0.44 37.25
CA SER A 30 20.18 -1.41 38.33
C SER A 30 21.54 -2.10 38.50
N ILE A 31 21.80 -2.65 39.67
CA ILE A 31 23.05 -3.35 39.99
C ILE A 31 22.89 -4.83 39.63
N ILE A 32 23.87 -5.38 38.92
CA ILE A 32 23.98 -6.80 38.61
C ILE A 32 24.66 -7.52 39.78
N GLU A 33 24.02 -8.57 40.26
CA GLU A 33 24.60 -9.56 41.15
C GLU A 33 24.62 -10.93 40.44
N PRO A 34 25.42 -11.91 40.89
CA PRO A 34 25.63 -13.18 40.16
C PRO A 34 24.35 -13.97 39.80
N MET A 35 23.24 -13.76 40.51
CA MET A 35 21.98 -14.51 40.32
C MET A 35 20.74 -13.62 40.17
N ASN A 36 20.88 -12.29 40.20
CA ASN A 36 19.77 -11.35 40.27
C ASN A 36 20.18 -9.93 39.86
N ILE A 37 19.17 -9.15 39.49
CA ILE A 37 19.29 -7.69 39.30
C ILE A 37 18.59 -7.03 40.47
N LYS A 38 19.25 -6.06 41.12
CA LYS A 38 18.69 -5.33 42.26
C LYS A 38 18.64 -3.83 42.01
N ALA A 39 17.64 -3.18 42.62
CA ALA A 39 17.60 -1.73 42.70
C ALA A 39 18.73 -1.21 43.61
N PRO A 40 19.33 -0.06 43.30
CA PRO A 40 20.28 0.58 44.19
C PRO A 40 19.58 1.05 45.47
N VAL A 41 20.27 0.89 46.59
CA VAL A 41 19.77 1.18 47.95
C VAL A 41 20.86 1.87 48.77
N GLY A 42 20.48 2.62 49.81
CA GLY A 42 21.44 3.30 50.68
C GLY A 42 22.19 4.42 49.96
N LEU A 43 23.52 4.30 49.83
CA LEU A 43 24.39 5.30 49.21
C LEU A 43 24.25 5.37 47.67
N GLY A 44 23.47 4.47 47.06
CA GLY A 44 23.28 4.41 45.61
C GLY A 44 24.33 3.55 44.91
N ILE A 45 24.43 3.73 43.58
CA ILE A 45 25.40 3.04 42.71
C ILE A 45 26.79 3.65 42.88
N ASP A 46 27.82 2.81 43.04
CA ASP A 46 29.22 3.17 42.89
C ASP A 46 29.79 2.45 41.66
N THR A 47 29.98 3.19 40.56
CA THR A 47 30.41 2.65 39.26
C THR A 47 31.83 2.05 39.27
N LYS A 48 32.60 2.23 40.35
CA LYS A 48 33.91 1.59 40.52
C LYS A 48 33.83 0.23 41.22
N ARG A 49 32.70 -0.09 41.83
CA ARG A 49 32.51 -1.29 42.67
C ARG A 49 31.37 -2.17 42.19
N ASP A 50 30.35 -1.55 41.60
CA ASP A 50 29.13 -2.20 41.17
C ASP A 50 29.16 -2.44 39.66
N ASP A 51 28.81 -3.66 39.26
CA ASP A 51 28.44 -3.95 37.87
C ASP A 51 27.00 -3.47 37.65
N ILE A 52 26.75 -2.70 36.59
CA ILE A 52 25.45 -2.05 36.37
C ILE A 52 24.87 -2.31 34.98
N ILE A 53 23.55 -2.25 34.89
CA ILE A 53 22.80 -2.42 33.65
C ILE A 53 21.65 -1.43 33.55
N VAL A 54 21.40 -0.92 32.34
CA VAL A 54 20.27 -0.03 32.05
C VAL A 54 18.97 -0.81 32.16
N THR A 55 18.04 -0.33 32.99
CA THR A 55 16.73 -0.99 33.18
C THR A 55 15.56 -0.02 33.25
N PHE A 56 15.79 1.25 33.62
CA PHE A 56 14.76 2.24 33.92
C PHE A 56 13.75 1.82 34.99
N ASN A 57 13.99 0.70 35.69
CA ASN A 57 13.02 0.11 36.60
C ASN A 57 12.71 1.04 37.78
N ASN A 58 13.71 1.76 38.27
CA ASN A 58 13.55 2.72 39.35
C ASN A 58 12.92 4.03 38.85
N LEU A 59 13.24 4.48 37.64
CA LEU A 59 12.55 5.59 37.00
C LEU A 59 11.04 5.31 36.90
N ILE A 60 10.65 4.12 36.44
CA ILE A 60 9.24 3.74 36.26
C ILE A 60 8.52 3.60 37.61
N ASN A 61 9.13 2.88 38.57
CA ASN A 61 8.44 2.47 39.79
C ASN A 61 8.60 3.42 40.99
N ARG A 62 9.65 4.24 41.02
CA ARG A 62 9.98 5.09 42.18
C ARG A 62 9.77 6.58 41.93
N THR A 63 9.47 6.99 40.71
CA THR A 63 9.21 8.39 40.39
C THR A 63 7.74 8.64 40.09
N LYS A 64 7.35 9.91 40.15
CA LYS A 64 6.01 10.37 39.78
C LYS A 64 5.79 10.45 38.26
N TYR A 65 6.81 10.25 37.43
CA TYR A 65 6.74 10.56 36.00
C TYR A 65 5.69 9.75 35.25
N ILE A 66 5.58 8.45 35.52
CA ILE A 66 4.57 7.59 34.88
C ILE A 66 3.15 8.07 35.21
N SER A 67 2.91 8.47 36.46
CA SER A 67 1.61 9.04 36.87
C SER A 67 1.35 10.41 36.24
N GLN A 68 2.37 11.26 36.10
CA GLN A 68 2.27 12.54 35.42
C GLN A 68 1.96 12.37 33.92
N ILE A 69 2.64 11.44 33.24
CA ILE A 69 2.38 11.06 31.85
C ILE A 69 0.95 10.55 31.68
N GLY A 70 0.48 9.67 32.59
CA GLY A 70 -0.90 9.17 32.56
C GLY A 70 -1.94 10.29 32.74
N THR A 71 -1.69 11.22 33.66
CA THR A 71 -2.53 12.42 33.85
C THR A 71 -2.55 13.29 32.59
N LEU A 72 -1.38 13.52 31.98
CA LEU A 72 -1.24 14.31 30.76
C LEU A 72 -2.00 13.68 29.58
N LEU A 73 -1.81 12.38 29.34
CA LEU A 73 -2.55 11.63 28.32
C LEU A 73 -4.06 11.72 28.53
N THR A 74 -4.53 11.57 29.77
CA THR A 74 -5.95 11.66 30.12
C THR A 74 -6.52 13.04 29.83
N ALA A 75 -5.80 14.09 30.24
CA ALA A 75 -6.19 15.47 29.96
C ALA A 75 -6.25 15.73 28.45
N LEU A 76 -5.18 15.43 27.71
CA LEU A 76 -5.11 15.64 26.27
C LEU A 76 -6.20 14.86 25.53
N LYS A 77 -6.43 13.58 25.87
CA LYS A 77 -7.52 12.77 25.32
C LYS A 77 -8.89 13.44 25.55
N SER A 78 -9.13 13.98 26.74
CA SER A 78 -10.39 14.67 27.06
C SER A 78 -10.59 15.96 26.27
N TYR A 79 -9.52 16.68 25.94
CA TYR A 79 -9.60 17.90 25.13
C TYR A 79 -9.77 17.59 23.64
N PHE A 80 -9.01 16.62 23.12
CA PHE A 80 -9.04 16.27 21.70
C PHE A 80 -10.22 15.34 21.34
N GLN A 81 -10.89 14.75 22.33
CA GLN A 81 -11.99 13.78 22.15
C GLN A 81 -11.60 12.52 21.37
N VAL A 82 -10.29 12.31 21.17
CA VAL A 82 -9.68 11.14 20.54
C VAL A 82 -8.45 10.74 21.34
N PRO A 83 -8.03 9.47 21.29
CA PRO A 83 -6.74 9.06 21.83
C PRO A 83 -5.59 9.89 21.23
N VAL A 84 -4.52 10.08 22.00
CA VAL A 84 -3.37 10.87 21.59
C VAL A 84 -2.07 10.13 21.88
N ASP A 85 -1.08 10.36 21.05
CA ASP A 85 0.31 9.98 21.29
C ASP A 85 1.12 11.20 21.69
N ILE A 86 2.10 10.99 22.59
CA ILE A 86 3.00 12.05 23.03
C ILE A 86 4.45 11.61 22.95
N GLU A 87 5.34 12.53 22.58
CA GLU A 87 6.78 12.42 22.81
C GLU A 87 7.16 13.36 23.94
N PHE A 88 8.03 12.92 24.84
CA PHE A 88 8.41 13.67 26.02
C PHE A 88 9.89 13.54 26.33
N ALA A 89 10.43 14.51 27.05
CA ALA A 89 11.75 14.46 27.67
C ALA A 89 11.64 14.78 29.16
N CYS A 90 12.63 14.33 29.94
CA CYS A 90 12.74 14.64 31.35
C CYS A 90 14.19 14.97 31.70
N ASP A 91 14.41 16.01 32.50
CA ASP A 91 15.73 16.40 33.01
C ASP A 91 15.97 15.92 34.46
N GLY A 92 15.08 15.09 35.01
CA GLY A 92 15.11 14.65 36.40
C GLY A 92 14.37 15.56 37.38
N SER A 93 13.84 16.69 36.92
CA SER A 93 12.97 17.58 37.72
C SER A 93 11.66 17.89 37.02
N ASN A 94 11.74 18.20 35.72
CA ASN A 94 10.65 18.63 34.88
C ASN A 94 10.36 17.60 33.80
N LEU A 95 9.09 17.51 33.43
CA LEU A 95 8.63 16.75 32.26
C LEU A 95 8.30 17.74 31.16
N TYR A 96 8.91 17.56 29.99
CA TYR A 96 8.69 18.39 28.81
C TYR A 96 7.90 17.59 27.79
N LEU A 97 6.73 18.12 27.40
CA LEU A 97 5.98 17.60 26.26
C LEU A 97 6.65 18.13 24.99
N LEU A 98 7.30 17.25 24.24
CA LEU A 98 7.99 17.60 23.00
C LEU A 98 7.02 17.58 21.81
N GLN A 99 6.10 16.62 21.83
CA GLN A 99 5.12 16.45 20.79
C GLN A 99 3.83 15.84 21.33
N CYS A 100 2.70 16.27 20.79
CA CYS A 100 1.39 15.64 20.97
C CYS A 100 0.74 15.50 19.60
N ARG A 101 0.32 14.28 19.25
CA ARG A 101 -0.40 13.98 18.01
C ARG A 101 -1.70 13.27 18.35
N GLN A 102 -2.78 13.62 17.66
CA GLN A 102 -3.99 12.82 17.68
C GLN A 102 -3.67 11.48 17.03
N GLN A 103 -4.04 10.37 17.67
CA GLN A 103 -3.97 9.08 17.00
C GLN A 103 -5.04 9.06 15.92
N SER A 104 -4.63 8.91 14.67
CA SER A 104 -5.59 8.68 13.60
C SER A 104 -6.19 7.30 13.77
N TYR A 105 -7.50 7.23 13.99
CA TYR A 105 -8.24 5.98 14.02
C TYR A 105 -8.93 5.78 12.68
N PHE A 106 -8.77 4.59 12.10
CA PHE A 106 -9.77 4.09 11.16
C PHE A 106 -11.07 3.90 11.95
N GLY A 107 -12.14 4.66 11.64
CA GLY A 107 -13.49 4.26 12.07
C GLY A 107 -14.32 5.20 12.94
N ILE A 108 -14.10 6.52 13.01
CA ILE A 108 -15.16 7.41 13.53
C ILE A 108 -16.24 7.65 12.45
N ASP A 109 -15.84 7.72 11.18
CA ASP A 109 -16.76 8.01 10.06
C ASP A 109 -17.07 6.80 9.15
N THR A 110 -16.33 5.69 9.28
CA THR A 110 -16.55 4.47 8.48
C THR A 110 -17.49 3.54 9.24
N LYS A 111 -18.74 3.44 8.77
CA LYS A 111 -19.69 2.49 9.36
C LYS A 111 -19.17 1.05 9.19
N PRO A 112 -19.29 0.20 10.22
CA PRO A 112 -18.98 -1.23 10.09
C PRO A 112 -19.86 -1.83 8.99
N GLU A 113 -19.24 -2.43 7.97
CA GLU A 113 -19.99 -3.16 6.95
C GLU A 113 -20.37 -4.54 7.52
N PRO A 114 -21.65 -4.94 7.49
CA PRO A 114 -22.07 -6.24 8.00
C PRO A 114 -21.46 -7.34 7.15
N ILE A 115 -20.85 -8.34 7.79
CA ILE A 115 -20.26 -9.46 7.08
C ILE A 115 -21.37 -10.41 6.62
N PRO A 116 -21.48 -10.73 5.31
CA PRO A 116 -22.49 -11.67 4.84
C PRO A 116 -22.30 -13.05 5.48
N LYS A 117 -23.38 -13.61 6.03
CA LYS A 117 -23.33 -14.92 6.73
C LYS A 117 -23.19 -16.12 5.79
N ASN A 118 -23.51 -15.94 4.50
CA ASN A 118 -23.59 -17.02 3.51
C ASN A 118 -22.55 -16.84 2.40
N ILE A 119 -21.29 -16.56 2.76
CA ILE A 119 -20.18 -16.59 1.79
C ILE A 119 -19.83 -18.07 1.55
N PRO A 120 -19.79 -18.55 0.29
CA PRO A 120 -19.35 -19.91 -0.02
C PRO A 120 -17.95 -20.16 0.54
N ALA A 121 -17.74 -21.30 1.21
CA ALA A 121 -16.46 -21.61 1.84
C ALA A 121 -15.29 -21.62 0.84
N ASP A 122 -15.54 -22.08 -0.39
CA ASP A 122 -14.55 -22.16 -1.47
C ASP A 122 -14.12 -20.77 -1.99
N ASP A 123 -14.93 -19.73 -1.72
CA ASP A 123 -14.62 -18.36 -2.11
C ASP A 123 -13.84 -17.60 -1.03
N ILE A 124 -13.76 -18.14 0.19
CA ILE A 124 -13.04 -17.51 1.31
C ILE A 124 -11.53 -17.78 1.16
N LEU A 125 -10.75 -16.72 1.09
CA LEU A 125 -9.29 -16.77 1.10
C LEU A 125 -8.75 -16.78 2.53
N PHE A 126 -9.26 -15.89 3.37
CA PHE A 126 -8.96 -15.93 4.80
C PHE A 126 -10.02 -15.21 5.66
N THR A 127 -10.03 -15.53 6.95
CA THR A 127 -10.72 -14.76 7.99
C THR A 127 -9.74 -14.26 9.05
N ALA A 128 -10.10 -13.23 9.82
CA ALA A 128 -9.34 -12.81 10.98
C ALA A 128 -10.27 -12.43 12.13
N ARG A 129 -9.81 -12.61 13.37
CA ARG A 129 -10.59 -12.35 14.59
C ARG A 129 -9.89 -11.50 15.65
N LYS A 130 -8.70 -10.98 15.35
CA LYS A 130 -7.86 -10.26 16.32
C LYS A 130 -7.46 -8.92 15.75
N HIS A 131 -7.57 -7.87 16.57
CA HIS A 131 -7.16 -6.52 16.25
C HIS A 131 -7.75 -6.00 14.92
N VAL A 132 -9.01 -6.34 14.65
CA VAL A 132 -9.72 -5.92 13.45
C VAL A 132 -10.29 -4.51 13.66
N SER A 133 -9.94 -3.59 12.78
CA SER A 133 -10.56 -2.25 12.70
C SER A 133 -11.69 -2.22 11.68
N ASN A 134 -12.53 -1.17 11.71
CA ASN A 134 -13.51 -0.94 10.66
C ASN A 134 -12.79 -0.48 9.38
N ALA A 135 -13.06 -1.16 8.26
CA ALA A 135 -12.54 -0.76 6.96
C ALA A 135 -13.48 -1.17 5.83
N ILE A 136 -13.66 -0.25 4.88
CA ILE A 136 -14.21 -0.54 3.56
C ILE A 136 -13.02 -0.61 2.62
N VAL A 137 -12.45 -1.80 2.46
CA VAL A 137 -11.29 -2.00 1.59
C VAL A 137 -11.77 -1.96 0.14
N PRO A 138 -11.13 -1.17 -0.75
CA PRO A 138 -11.49 -1.14 -2.16
C PRO A 138 -11.30 -2.52 -2.81
N ASN A 139 -11.92 -2.71 -3.98
CA ASN A 139 -11.81 -3.95 -4.72
C ASN A 139 -10.35 -4.27 -5.09
N ILE A 140 -9.89 -5.46 -4.71
CA ILE A 140 -8.50 -5.88 -4.89
C ILE A 140 -8.36 -6.74 -6.13
N ALA A 141 -7.49 -6.30 -7.04
CA ALA A 141 -7.12 -7.00 -8.27
C ALA A 141 -5.83 -7.82 -8.11
N TYR A 142 -4.90 -7.39 -7.24
CA TYR A 142 -3.62 -8.07 -7.03
C TYR A 142 -3.32 -8.32 -5.55
N ILE A 143 -2.76 -9.50 -5.26
CA ILE A 143 -2.09 -9.75 -3.99
C ILE A 143 -0.59 -9.82 -4.27
N VAL A 144 0.18 -8.93 -3.64
CA VAL A 144 1.64 -9.08 -3.56
C VAL A 144 1.93 -9.88 -2.29
N TYR A 145 2.20 -11.16 -2.48
CA TYR A 145 2.31 -12.14 -1.41
C TYR A 145 3.77 -12.56 -1.22
N VAL A 146 4.32 -12.30 -0.04
CA VAL A 146 5.61 -12.83 0.41
C VAL A 146 5.33 -14.09 1.21
N ASP A 147 5.78 -15.24 0.71
CA ASP A 147 5.61 -16.54 1.38
C ASP A 147 6.35 -16.55 2.72
N PRO A 148 5.64 -16.60 3.87
CA PRO A 148 6.29 -16.50 5.19
C PRO A 148 7.30 -17.61 5.45
N LYS A 149 7.00 -18.82 4.97
CA LYS A 149 7.86 -19.99 5.20
C LYS A 149 9.14 -19.85 4.40
N LYS A 150 9.02 -19.62 3.09
CA LYS A 150 10.19 -19.50 2.20
C LYS A 150 11.03 -18.28 2.50
N TYR A 151 10.41 -17.15 2.87
CA TYR A 151 11.12 -15.95 3.29
C TYR A 151 11.98 -16.22 4.53
N GLY A 152 11.41 -16.84 5.57
CA GLY A 152 12.13 -17.18 6.79
C GLY A 152 13.11 -18.35 6.66
N GLU A 153 13.05 -19.14 5.59
CA GLU A 153 13.98 -20.24 5.27
C GLU A 153 15.11 -19.79 4.32
N SER A 154 15.03 -18.59 3.72
CA SER A 154 16.07 -18.11 2.82
C SER A 154 17.42 -18.02 3.53
N SER A 155 18.42 -18.61 2.89
CA SER A 155 19.79 -18.61 3.38
C SER A 155 20.52 -17.31 3.02
N TYR A 156 20.04 -16.58 2.02
CA TYR A 156 20.73 -15.44 1.42
C TYR A 156 20.07 -14.12 1.79
N LEU A 157 20.79 -13.27 2.52
CA LEU A 157 20.31 -11.93 2.88
C LEU A 157 19.97 -11.08 1.66
N SER A 158 20.70 -11.26 0.55
CA SER A 158 20.46 -10.57 -0.71
C SER A 158 19.08 -10.83 -1.30
N GLU A 159 18.53 -12.04 -1.13
CA GLU A 159 17.16 -12.34 -1.59
C GLU A 159 16.12 -11.57 -0.78
N LEU A 160 16.31 -11.43 0.53
CA LEU A 160 15.41 -10.65 1.40
C LEU A 160 15.43 -9.16 1.05
N GLU A 161 16.61 -8.65 0.71
CA GLU A 161 16.79 -7.27 0.21
C GLU A 161 16.20 -7.07 -1.19
N ASP A 162 16.33 -8.07 -2.07
CA ASP A 162 15.69 -8.08 -3.39
C ASP A 162 14.16 -8.06 -3.27
N VAL A 163 13.59 -8.82 -2.32
CA VAL A 163 12.14 -8.81 -2.04
C VAL A 163 11.67 -7.40 -1.66
N ALA A 164 12.38 -6.74 -0.74
CA ALA A 164 12.07 -5.36 -0.34
C ALA A 164 12.13 -4.39 -1.53
N ARG A 165 13.17 -4.48 -2.37
CA ARG A 165 13.30 -3.65 -3.57
C ARG A 165 12.19 -3.92 -4.57
N ALA A 166 11.88 -5.20 -4.83
CA ALA A 166 10.81 -5.59 -5.74
C ALA A 166 9.44 -5.08 -5.27
N ILE A 167 9.15 -5.12 -3.98
CA ILE A 167 7.93 -4.52 -3.39
C ILE A 167 7.87 -3.02 -3.71
N GLY A 168 8.96 -2.27 -3.50
CA GLY A 168 9.00 -0.84 -3.81
C GLY A 168 8.76 -0.54 -5.30
N TYR A 169 9.27 -1.39 -6.21
CA TYR A 169 8.95 -1.28 -7.64
C TYR A 169 7.48 -1.62 -7.94
N LEU A 170 6.95 -2.71 -7.38
CA LEU A 170 5.55 -3.12 -7.53
C LEU A 170 4.60 -2.02 -7.07
N ASN A 171 4.89 -1.40 -5.93
CA ASN A 171 4.12 -0.28 -5.38
C ASN A 171 4.04 0.92 -6.34
N ARG A 172 5.03 1.12 -7.22
CA ARG A 172 5.03 2.21 -8.21
C ARG A 172 4.29 1.87 -9.50
N ILE A 173 4.26 0.60 -9.89
CA ILE A 173 3.74 0.16 -11.20
C ILE A 173 2.32 -0.41 -11.13
N LEU A 174 1.92 -1.01 -10.01
CA LEU A 174 0.57 -1.53 -9.83
C LEU A 174 -0.44 -0.38 -9.66
N PRO A 175 -1.69 -0.53 -10.14
CA PRO A 175 -2.68 0.53 -10.03
C PRO A 175 -2.97 0.84 -8.55
N LYS A 176 -2.97 2.13 -8.22
CA LYS A 176 -3.04 2.61 -6.83
C LYS A 176 -4.32 2.10 -6.15
N LYS A 177 -4.20 1.64 -4.90
CA LYS A 177 -5.31 1.10 -4.08
C LYS A 177 -6.08 -0.07 -4.71
N THR A 178 -5.48 -0.79 -5.67
CA THR A 178 -6.07 -2.02 -6.25
C THR A 178 -5.31 -3.29 -5.88
N PHE A 179 -4.32 -3.18 -5.00
CA PHE A 179 -3.52 -4.32 -4.56
C PHE A 179 -3.28 -4.28 -3.06
N VAL A 180 -3.10 -5.45 -2.46
CA VAL A 180 -2.70 -5.60 -1.07
C VAL A 180 -1.29 -6.15 -0.97
N LEU A 181 -0.57 -5.73 0.06
CA LEU A 181 0.71 -6.30 0.45
C LEU A 181 0.46 -7.29 1.59
N MET A 182 0.97 -8.50 1.45
CA MET A 182 0.72 -9.59 2.39
C MET A 182 2.00 -10.38 2.62
N GLY A 183 2.46 -10.52 3.86
CA GLY A 183 3.74 -11.18 4.11
C GLY A 183 4.12 -11.36 5.59
N PRO A 184 5.28 -11.95 5.89
CA PRO A 184 5.66 -12.35 7.24
C PRO A 184 5.95 -11.17 8.16
N GLY A 185 5.47 -11.28 9.41
CA GLY A 185 5.87 -10.46 10.54
C GLY A 185 5.82 -8.96 10.29
N ARG A 186 6.75 -8.23 10.90
CA ARG A 186 6.77 -6.76 10.90
C ARG A 186 7.28 -6.16 9.59
N TRP A 187 6.49 -5.34 8.93
CA TRP A 187 6.92 -4.54 7.79
C TRP A 187 7.53 -3.22 8.27
N GLY A 188 8.66 -2.84 7.70
CA GLY A 188 9.44 -1.70 8.17
C GLY A 188 10.33 -1.98 9.38
N THR A 189 10.66 -3.25 9.61
CA THR A 189 11.70 -3.62 10.57
C THR A 189 13.07 -3.09 10.15
N ARG A 190 13.82 -2.52 11.09
CA ARG A 190 15.26 -2.22 10.95
C ARG A 190 16.14 -3.34 11.51
N ASP A 191 15.53 -4.26 12.25
CA ASP A 191 16.19 -5.33 13.00
C ASP A 191 16.35 -6.59 12.13
N ASP A 192 16.16 -7.79 12.70
CA ASP A 192 16.31 -9.06 11.99
C ASP A 192 15.30 -9.18 10.83
N ILE A 193 15.79 -8.90 9.63
CA ILE A 193 15.06 -8.96 8.35
C ILE A 193 14.50 -10.36 8.07
N ARG A 194 14.94 -11.40 8.78
CA ARG A 194 14.37 -12.75 8.63
C ARG A 194 13.00 -12.88 9.28
N LEU A 195 12.66 -11.98 10.21
CA LEU A 195 11.40 -11.98 10.96
C LEU A 195 10.36 -10.99 10.41
N GLY A 196 10.72 -10.21 9.39
CA GLY A 196 9.83 -9.19 8.82
C GLY A 196 10.43 -8.50 7.60
N VAL A 197 9.59 -7.85 6.79
CA VAL A 197 10.02 -7.27 5.52
C VAL A 197 10.58 -5.85 5.72
N LYS A 198 11.83 -5.62 5.35
CA LYS A 198 12.49 -4.30 5.46
C LYS A 198 12.06 -3.36 4.33
N VAL A 199 10.98 -2.63 4.53
CA VAL A 199 10.47 -1.60 3.63
C VAL A 199 10.40 -0.23 4.29
N ALA A 200 10.56 0.83 3.53
CA ALA A 200 10.19 2.17 3.96
C ALA A 200 8.71 2.46 3.63
N TYR A 201 8.14 3.49 4.24
CA TYR A 201 6.79 3.96 3.91
C TYR A 201 6.62 4.25 2.39
N SER A 202 7.64 4.84 1.74
CA SER A 202 7.62 5.10 0.30
C SER A 202 7.50 3.86 -0.57
N ASP A 203 7.86 2.69 -0.03
CA ASP A 203 7.82 1.42 -0.75
C ASP A 203 6.43 0.77 -0.72
N ILE A 204 5.50 1.28 0.10
CA ILE A 204 4.17 0.67 0.32
C ILE A 204 2.99 1.65 0.18
N ASN A 205 3.25 2.95 -0.02
CA ASN A 205 2.25 4.00 0.08
C ASN A 205 1.06 3.94 -0.91
N ASN A 206 1.15 3.15 -1.99
CA ASN A 206 0.07 2.98 -2.97
C ASN A 206 -0.79 1.74 -2.72
N THR A 207 -0.42 0.86 -1.78
CA THR A 207 -1.22 -0.32 -1.47
C THR A 207 -2.56 0.06 -0.83
N ALA A 208 -3.60 -0.74 -1.06
CA ALA A 208 -4.88 -0.59 -0.38
C ALA A 208 -4.77 -1.01 1.09
N MET A 209 -3.99 -2.05 1.35
CA MET A 209 -3.96 -2.70 2.65
C MET A 209 -2.64 -3.45 2.85
N LEU A 210 -2.13 -3.40 4.07
CA LEU A 210 -1.01 -4.18 4.56
C LEU A 210 -1.51 -5.29 5.48
N ILE A 211 -1.17 -6.53 5.16
CA ILE A 211 -1.56 -7.72 5.90
C ILE A 211 -0.30 -8.41 6.42
N GLU A 212 -0.12 -8.37 7.74
CA GLU A 212 1.03 -8.98 8.38
C GLU A 212 0.67 -10.38 8.88
N ILE A 213 1.38 -11.39 8.37
CA ILE A 213 1.16 -12.79 8.72
C ILE A 213 2.08 -13.17 9.87
N ALA A 214 1.46 -13.43 11.01
CA ALA A 214 2.13 -14.01 12.18
C ALA A 214 1.98 -15.54 12.15
N GLN A 215 2.98 -16.23 11.61
CA GLN A 215 3.14 -17.69 11.76
C GLN A 215 4.02 -18.00 12.97
N ASN A 216 3.67 -19.06 13.70
CA ASN A 216 4.46 -19.49 14.85
C ASN A 216 5.67 -20.28 14.35
N LYS A 217 6.86 -19.79 14.68
CA LYS A 217 8.11 -20.52 14.40
C LYS A 217 8.73 -20.92 15.73
N ASN A 218 8.74 -22.21 16.04
CA ASN A 218 9.35 -22.78 17.25
C ASN A 218 8.88 -22.15 18.58
N GLY A 219 7.60 -21.78 18.69
CA GLY A 219 7.03 -21.15 19.88
C GLY A 219 7.12 -19.62 19.90
N TYR A 220 7.69 -19.00 18.86
CA TYR A 220 7.79 -17.56 18.72
C TYR A 220 6.78 -17.04 17.68
N VAL A 221 5.95 -16.08 18.09
CA VAL A 221 5.05 -15.32 17.23
C VAL A 221 5.74 -13.98 16.96
N PRO A 222 6.05 -13.64 15.69
CA PRO A 222 6.68 -12.37 15.36
C PRO A 222 5.91 -11.19 15.91
N GLU A 223 6.62 -10.18 16.41
CA GLU A 223 6.01 -8.89 16.72
C GLU A 223 5.48 -8.25 15.44
N LEU A 224 4.30 -7.64 15.53
CA LEU A 224 3.63 -6.96 14.43
C LEU A 224 3.79 -5.44 14.55
N SER A 225 3.52 -4.72 13.47
CA SER A 225 3.71 -3.27 13.35
C SER A 225 2.69 -2.44 14.13
N PHE A 226 2.55 -2.68 15.44
CA PHE A 226 1.77 -1.83 16.35
C PHE A 226 2.49 -0.52 16.74
N GLY A 227 3.66 -0.23 16.16
CA GLY A 227 4.40 1.00 16.43
C GLY A 227 3.62 2.23 15.94
N THR A 228 3.44 3.21 16.81
CA THR A 228 2.59 4.39 16.58
C THR A 228 2.98 5.19 15.34
N HIS A 229 4.27 5.41 15.06
CA HIS A 229 4.71 6.17 13.87
C HIS A 229 4.39 5.46 12.55
N PHE A 230 4.75 4.18 12.43
CA PHE A 230 4.51 3.45 11.19
C PHE A 230 3.01 3.24 10.96
N PHE A 231 2.27 2.92 12.02
CA PHE A 231 0.82 2.79 11.95
C PHE A 231 0.14 4.11 11.55
N GLN A 232 0.57 5.23 12.11
CA GLN A 232 0.06 6.55 11.76
C GLN A 232 0.29 6.88 10.27
N ASP A 233 1.48 6.58 9.73
CA ASP A 233 1.77 6.77 8.31
C ASP A 233 0.80 5.94 7.42
N LEU A 234 0.45 4.73 7.85
CA LEU A 234 -0.57 3.91 7.15
C LEU A 234 -1.94 4.57 7.18
N VAL A 235 -2.37 5.08 8.33
CA VAL A 235 -3.68 5.74 8.48
C VAL A 235 -3.76 7.00 7.63
N GLU A 236 -2.74 7.87 7.68
CA GLU A 236 -2.67 9.11 6.89
C GLU A 236 -2.70 8.83 5.38
N SER A 237 -2.22 7.66 4.98
CA SER A 237 -2.15 7.22 3.58
C SER A 237 -3.35 6.41 3.13
N ASN A 238 -4.34 6.25 4.01
CA ASN A 238 -5.51 5.40 3.81
C ASN A 238 -5.10 3.98 3.38
N ILE A 239 -4.13 3.41 4.08
CA ILE A 239 -3.67 2.02 3.92
C ILE A 239 -4.22 1.24 5.09
N PHE A 240 -5.19 0.36 4.81
CA PHE A 240 -5.76 -0.47 5.86
C PHE A 240 -4.73 -1.45 6.41
N TYR A 241 -4.87 -1.84 7.67
CA TYR A 241 -3.93 -2.71 8.35
C TYR A 241 -4.66 -3.90 8.96
N LEU A 242 -4.15 -5.12 8.74
CA LEU A 242 -4.70 -6.33 9.35
C LEU A 242 -3.59 -7.28 9.79
N PRO A 243 -3.50 -7.57 11.10
CA PRO A 243 -2.71 -8.70 11.57
C PRO A 243 -3.49 -10.00 11.32
N LEU A 244 -2.82 -10.97 10.70
CA LEU A 244 -3.39 -12.28 10.36
C LEU A 244 -2.63 -13.38 11.08
N TYR A 245 -3.37 -14.27 11.74
CA TYR A 245 -2.83 -15.41 12.50
C TYR A 245 -3.35 -16.72 11.92
N PRO A 246 -2.75 -17.26 10.83
CA PRO A 246 -3.28 -18.44 10.13
C PRO A 246 -3.40 -19.71 10.98
N GLU A 247 -2.59 -19.83 12.05
CA GLU A 247 -2.58 -21.00 12.93
C GLU A 247 -3.61 -20.93 14.06
N ASP A 248 -4.34 -19.80 14.19
CA ASP A 248 -5.45 -19.73 15.11
C ASP A 248 -6.59 -20.62 14.60
N SER A 249 -7.08 -21.55 15.43
CA SER A 249 -8.19 -22.45 15.08
C SER A 249 -9.49 -21.76 14.66
N SER A 250 -9.65 -20.47 14.98
CA SER A 250 -10.81 -19.66 14.62
C SER A 250 -10.63 -18.90 13.29
N VAL A 251 -9.47 -19.05 12.65
CA VAL A 251 -9.10 -18.44 11.37
C VAL A 251 -9.14 -19.49 10.26
N ASN A 252 -9.93 -19.24 9.24
CA ASN A 252 -9.83 -19.95 7.98
C ASN A 252 -8.71 -19.29 7.17
N TYR A 253 -7.74 -20.07 6.70
CA TYR A 253 -6.69 -19.59 5.80
C TYR A 253 -6.52 -20.59 4.66
N ASN A 254 -6.75 -20.13 3.43
CA ASN A 254 -6.71 -20.98 2.24
C ASN A 254 -5.26 -21.17 1.76
N TYR A 255 -4.53 -22.06 2.45
CA TYR A 255 -3.14 -22.39 2.11
C TYR A 255 -2.99 -22.84 0.66
N GLU A 256 -3.92 -23.66 0.16
CA GLU A 256 -3.87 -24.19 -1.20
C GLU A 256 -3.95 -23.08 -2.26
N PHE A 257 -4.81 -22.08 -2.06
CA PHE A 257 -4.89 -20.91 -2.92
C PHE A 257 -3.53 -20.19 -3.00
N PHE A 258 -2.94 -19.81 -1.87
CA PHE A 258 -1.68 -19.06 -1.87
C PHE A 258 -0.49 -19.90 -2.38
N GLU A 259 -0.47 -21.20 -2.11
CA GLU A 259 0.57 -22.12 -2.57
C GLU A 259 0.51 -22.33 -4.09
N LYS A 260 -0.69 -22.59 -4.63
CA LYS A 260 -0.89 -22.94 -6.05
C LYS A 260 -1.17 -21.75 -6.97
N ALA A 261 -1.44 -20.56 -6.42
CA ALA A 261 -1.70 -19.37 -7.21
C ALA A 261 -0.55 -19.11 -8.21
N PRO A 262 -0.87 -18.87 -9.51
CA PRO A 262 0.11 -18.48 -10.50
C PRO A 262 0.85 -17.22 -10.08
N ASN A 263 2.17 -17.21 -10.25
CA ASN A 263 2.99 -16.05 -9.99
C ASN A 263 3.16 -15.23 -11.26
N THR A 264 2.61 -14.01 -11.31
CA THR A 264 2.77 -13.08 -12.43
C THR A 264 3.91 -12.08 -12.24
N LEU A 265 4.78 -12.26 -11.24
CA LEU A 265 5.89 -11.34 -10.92
C LEU A 265 6.74 -11.00 -12.15
N GLU A 266 7.13 -12.01 -12.92
CA GLU A 266 8.02 -11.85 -14.08
C GLU A 266 7.42 -10.98 -15.20
N ARG A 267 6.08 -10.88 -15.28
CA ARG A 267 5.40 -10.00 -16.24
C ARG A 267 5.62 -8.52 -15.92
N PHE A 268 5.89 -8.22 -14.65
CA PHE A 268 6.12 -6.86 -14.16
C PHE A 268 7.61 -6.57 -13.95
N LEU A 269 8.37 -7.58 -13.50
CA LEU A 269 9.72 -7.44 -12.97
C LEU A 269 10.56 -8.69 -13.32
N GLU A 270 10.87 -8.88 -14.60
CA GLU A 270 11.66 -10.02 -15.11
C GLU A 270 13.02 -10.17 -14.40
N GLN A 271 13.67 -9.05 -14.07
CA GLN A 271 14.96 -9.02 -13.37
C GLN A 271 14.92 -9.54 -11.93
N TYR A 272 13.73 -9.81 -11.37
CA TYR A 272 13.52 -10.39 -10.04
C TYR A 272 12.98 -11.83 -10.12
N SER A 273 13.11 -12.51 -11.26
CA SER A 273 12.69 -13.90 -11.45
C SER A 273 13.32 -14.89 -10.46
N HIS A 274 14.55 -14.64 -9.98
CA HIS A 274 15.23 -15.50 -9.01
C HIS A 274 14.52 -15.57 -7.65
N ILE A 275 13.84 -14.49 -7.23
CA ILE A 275 13.05 -14.45 -5.98
C ILE A 275 11.58 -14.84 -6.16
N SER A 276 11.16 -15.28 -7.36
CA SER A 276 9.77 -15.69 -7.65
C SER A 276 9.27 -16.85 -6.77
N HIS A 277 10.19 -17.60 -6.18
CA HIS A 277 9.87 -18.66 -5.23
C HIS A 277 9.39 -18.08 -3.88
N ILE A 278 9.86 -16.89 -3.48
CA ILE A 278 9.53 -16.19 -2.22
C ILE A 278 8.42 -15.16 -2.43
N LEU A 279 8.54 -14.33 -3.47
CA LEU A 279 7.63 -13.23 -3.76
C LEU A 279 6.71 -13.59 -4.92
N LYS A 280 5.40 -13.53 -4.69
CA LYS A 280 4.37 -13.72 -5.70
C LYS A 280 3.58 -12.45 -5.97
N VAL A 281 3.29 -12.21 -7.24
CA VAL A 281 2.22 -11.30 -7.65
C VAL A 281 1.08 -12.16 -8.14
N ILE A 282 -0.02 -12.20 -7.42
CA ILE A 282 -1.20 -13.00 -7.75
C ILE A 282 -2.22 -12.06 -8.38
N ASN A 283 -2.52 -12.26 -9.67
CA ASN A 283 -3.62 -11.58 -10.34
C ASN A 283 -4.93 -12.32 -10.02
N ILE A 284 -5.77 -11.70 -9.19
CA ILE A 284 -7.04 -12.28 -8.75
C ILE A 284 -7.95 -12.53 -9.95
N ARG A 285 -8.11 -11.55 -10.84
CA ARG A 285 -9.01 -11.66 -11.98
C ARG A 285 -8.63 -12.82 -12.91
N GLU A 286 -7.34 -13.08 -13.10
CA GLU A 286 -6.89 -14.22 -13.91
C GLU A 286 -7.21 -15.56 -13.25
N ILE A 287 -6.90 -15.74 -11.96
CA ILE A 287 -7.11 -17.01 -11.27
C ILE A 287 -8.58 -17.29 -10.97
N SER A 288 -9.40 -16.24 -10.82
CA SER A 288 -10.80 -16.35 -10.44
C SER A 288 -11.79 -16.06 -11.57
N TYR A 289 -11.36 -16.12 -12.83
CA TYR A 289 -12.19 -15.93 -14.04
C TYR A 289 -12.97 -14.60 -14.03
N GLY A 290 -12.29 -13.51 -13.68
CA GLY A 290 -12.82 -12.14 -13.73
C GLY A 290 -13.42 -11.63 -12.43
N ARG A 291 -13.58 -12.50 -11.42
CA ARG A 291 -13.95 -12.10 -10.06
C ARG A 291 -12.88 -11.20 -9.41
N ILE A 292 -13.26 -10.52 -8.34
CA ILE A 292 -12.39 -9.65 -7.54
C ILE A 292 -12.26 -10.17 -6.12
N LEU A 293 -11.23 -9.73 -5.41
CA LEU A 293 -11.10 -9.96 -3.98
C LEU A 293 -11.74 -8.79 -3.21
N ARG A 294 -12.71 -9.12 -2.37
CA ARG A 294 -13.28 -8.19 -1.38
C ARG A 294 -12.73 -8.54 -0.01
N ILE A 295 -12.41 -7.50 0.78
CA ILE A 295 -11.98 -7.64 2.17
C ILE A 295 -12.90 -6.77 3.01
N LEU A 296 -13.69 -7.41 3.86
CA LEU A 296 -14.59 -6.72 4.80
C LEU A 296 -13.99 -6.81 6.20
N MET A 297 -13.96 -5.70 6.92
CA MET A 297 -13.45 -5.62 8.28
C MET A 297 -14.44 -4.90 9.17
N ASN A 298 -14.87 -5.59 10.22
CA ASN A 298 -15.89 -5.11 11.15
C ASN A 298 -15.34 -5.26 12.58
N SER A 299 -15.08 -4.13 13.24
CA SER A 299 -14.56 -4.11 14.61
C SER A 299 -15.62 -4.49 15.63
N ASP A 300 -16.90 -4.22 15.38
CA ASP A 300 -17.99 -4.54 16.31
C ASP A 300 -18.19 -6.06 16.43
N GLU A 301 -17.99 -6.78 15.32
CA GLU A 301 -17.99 -8.24 15.27
C GLU A 301 -16.59 -8.85 15.54
N GLU A 302 -15.57 -8.00 15.74
CA GLU A 302 -14.14 -8.36 15.77
C GLU A 302 -13.76 -9.33 14.65
N GLN A 303 -14.28 -9.13 13.44
CA GLN A 303 -14.16 -10.09 12.35
C GLN A 303 -13.76 -9.42 11.04
N ALA A 304 -12.81 -10.04 10.34
CA ALA A 304 -12.52 -9.73 8.94
C ALA A 304 -12.70 -10.97 8.07
N VAL A 305 -13.14 -10.77 6.84
CA VAL A 305 -13.24 -11.83 5.83
C VAL A 305 -12.75 -11.33 4.48
N ALA A 306 -11.91 -12.12 3.83
CA ALA A 306 -11.46 -11.92 2.47
C ALA A 306 -12.03 -13.01 1.58
N PHE A 307 -12.78 -12.62 0.55
CA PHE A 307 -13.47 -13.58 -0.33
C PHE A 307 -13.57 -13.10 -1.78
N LEU A 308 -13.69 -14.05 -2.69
CA LEU A 308 -13.89 -13.79 -4.12
C LEU A 308 -15.35 -13.45 -4.42
N SER A 309 -15.58 -12.39 -5.18
CA SER A 309 -16.93 -11.92 -5.54
C SER A 309 -17.02 -11.57 -7.03
N GLN A 310 -18.21 -11.78 -7.61
CA GLN A 310 -18.54 -11.39 -8.99
C GLN A 310 -18.93 -9.91 -9.08
N ASP A 311 -19.44 -9.34 -7.99
CA ASP A 311 -19.99 -7.99 -7.95
C ASP A 311 -18.91 -6.92 -7.76
N ILE A 312 -18.83 -5.99 -8.71
CA ILE A 312 -18.45 -4.60 -8.41
C ILE A 312 -19.70 -4.04 -7.74
N VAL A 313 -19.74 -3.98 -6.41
CA VAL A 313 -20.87 -3.33 -5.73
C VAL A 313 -20.91 -1.88 -6.19
N GLU A 314 -21.98 -1.49 -6.90
CA GLU A 314 -22.41 -0.10 -6.97
C GLU A 314 -22.62 0.35 -5.53
N GLU A 315 -21.76 1.25 -5.06
CA GLU A 315 -21.83 1.76 -3.69
C GLU A 315 -23.24 2.23 -3.35
N SER A 316 -23.85 1.59 -2.36
CA SER A 316 -24.88 2.23 -1.57
C SER A 316 -24.29 3.51 -0.97
N THR A 317 -24.81 4.63 -1.43
CA THR A 317 -24.50 6.01 -1.03
C THR A 317 -24.17 6.15 0.46
N SER A 318 -22.87 6.24 0.76
CA SER A 318 -22.36 6.95 1.93
C SER A 318 -21.20 7.81 1.46
N SER A 319 -21.51 9.10 1.36
CA SER A 319 -20.59 10.20 1.07
C SER A 319 -19.43 10.21 2.07
N ASN A 320 -18.29 9.64 1.67
CA ASN A 320 -17.01 10.36 1.60
C ASN A 320 -15.88 9.42 1.16
N SER A 321 -15.31 9.74 0.00
CA SER A 321 -14.03 9.25 -0.56
C SER A 321 -13.99 7.95 -1.37
N ASN A 322 -15.03 7.66 -2.15
CA ASN A 322 -14.82 7.03 -3.44
C ASN A 322 -14.52 8.10 -4.50
N ILE A 323 -13.31 8.63 -4.44
CA ILE A 323 -12.68 9.15 -5.66
C ILE A 323 -12.39 7.89 -6.48
N ILE A 324 -13.38 7.40 -7.23
CA ILE A 324 -13.10 6.72 -8.50
C ILE A 324 -12.01 7.57 -9.13
N ASN A 325 -10.82 7.01 -9.36
CA ASN A 325 -9.65 7.78 -9.74
C ASN A 325 -9.82 8.25 -11.20
N LEU A 326 -10.76 9.17 -11.43
CA LEU A 326 -11.07 9.84 -12.68
C LEU A 326 -9.78 10.41 -13.27
N ALA A 327 -8.95 11.01 -12.42
CA ALA A 327 -7.64 11.51 -12.79
C ALA A 327 -6.73 10.41 -13.39
N GLU A 328 -6.73 9.20 -12.83
CA GLU A 328 -5.98 8.07 -13.39
C GLU A 328 -6.61 7.54 -14.69
N SER A 329 -7.94 7.42 -14.76
CA SER A 329 -8.64 6.97 -15.97
C SER A 329 -8.38 7.91 -17.15
N GLN A 330 -8.44 9.22 -16.87
CA GLN A 330 -8.09 10.29 -17.79
C GLN A 330 -6.62 10.24 -18.21
N THR A 331 -5.70 10.22 -17.24
CA THR A 331 -4.25 10.24 -17.51
C THR A 331 -3.82 9.01 -18.32
N TRP A 332 -4.36 7.83 -17.99
CA TRP A 332 -4.02 6.61 -18.70
C TRP A 332 -4.53 6.64 -20.15
N ARG A 333 -5.79 7.04 -20.38
CA ARG A 333 -6.34 7.16 -21.74
C ARG A 333 -5.58 8.15 -22.59
N LEU A 334 -5.21 9.31 -22.03
CA LEU A 334 -4.40 10.29 -22.75
C LEU A 334 -3.03 9.71 -23.16
N ARG A 335 -2.35 8.99 -22.25
CA ARG A 335 -1.08 8.31 -22.56
C ARG A 335 -1.24 7.23 -23.62
N MET A 336 -2.34 6.47 -23.59
CA MET A 336 -2.62 5.45 -24.60
C MET A 336 -2.94 6.09 -25.96
N ALA A 337 -3.62 7.24 -25.97
CA ALA A 337 -3.87 8.01 -27.18
C ALA A 337 -2.54 8.48 -27.81
N GLU A 338 -1.64 9.04 -27.01
CA GLU A 338 -0.30 9.46 -27.47
C GLU A 338 0.54 8.27 -27.93
N ALA A 339 0.50 7.14 -27.22
CA ALA A 339 1.22 5.92 -27.61
C ALA A 339 0.70 5.36 -28.93
N PHE A 340 -0.62 5.31 -29.13
CA PHE A 340 -1.23 4.91 -30.40
C PHE A 340 -0.71 5.77 -31.55
N VAL A 341 -0.82 7.10 -31.43
CA VAL A 341 -0.38 8.04 -32.47
C VAL A 341 1.10 7.92 -32.78
N ASN A 342 1.96 7.78 -31.77
CA ASN A 342 3.42 7.64 -31.96
C ASN A 342 3.83 6.37 -32.72
N THR A 343 2.95 5.37 -32.82
CA THR A 343 3.23 4.13 -33.57
C THR A 343 2.62 4.12 -34.98
N ILE A 344 1.82 5.12 -35.34
CA ILE A 344 1.23 5.24 -36.67
C ILE A 344 2.34 5.50 -37.69
N ASN A 345 2.36 4.72 -38.77
CA ASN A 345 3.16 5.02 -39.94
C ASN A 345 2.38 5.92 -40.90
N ALA A 346 2.44 7.24 -40.67
CA ALA A 346 1.65 8.23 -41.39
C ALA A 346 1.86 8.19 -42.91
N SER A 347 3.10 8.01 -43.36
CA SER A 347 3.44 7.96 -44.78
C SER A 347 2.95 6.68 -45.45
N LYS A 348 2.93 5.54 -44.74
CA LYS A 348 2.36 4.29 -45.27
C LYS A 348 0.86 4.41 -45.54
N PHE A 349 0.12 5.07 -44.65
CA PHE A 349 -1.35 5.15 -44.72
C PHE A 349 -1.88 6.46 -45.32
N ASN A 350 -0.99 7.34 -45.79
CA ASN A 350 -1.31 8.66 -46.33
C ASN A 350 -2.21 9.50 -45.38
N ILE A 351 -1.86 9.49 -44.10
CA ILE A 351 -2.56 10.24 -43.04
C ILE A 351 -2.02 11.66 -43.00
N GLU A 352 -2.91 12.65 -43.16
CA GLU A 352 -2.58 14.08 -43.10
C GLU A 352 -2.73 14.65 -41.68
N GLY A 353 -3.62 14.07 -40.87
CA GLY A 353 -3.71 14.44 -39.47
C GLY A 353 -4.52 13.49 -38.61
N VAL A 354 -4.16 13.44 -37.33
CA VAL A 354 -4.88 12.68 -36.30
C VAL A 354 -5.31 13.62 -35.19
N TYR A 355 -6.59 13.59 -34.87
CA TYR A 355 -7.22 14.52 -33.94
C TYR A 355 -7.89 13.74 -32.81
N LEU A 356 -7.55 14.08 -31.57
CA LEU A 356 -8.19 13.55 -30.37
C LEU A 356 -9.45 14.36 -30.07
N THR A 357 -10.56 13.67 -29.82
CA THR A 357 -11.87 14.27 -29.53
C THR A 357 -12.50 13.61 -28.29
N GLY A 358 -13.77 13.95 -28.01
CA GLY A 358 -14.58 13.26 -27.03
C GLY A 358 -14.08 13.37 -25.59
N SER A 359 -14.36 12.35 -24.78
CA SER A 359 -14.23 12.45 -23.32
C SER A 359 -12.79 12.67 -22.84
N VAL A 360 -11.83 12.08 -23.54
CA VAL A 360 -10.40 12.24 -23.25
C VAL A 360 -9.93 13.66 -23.57
N PHE A 361 -10.43 14.26 -24.65
CA PHE A 361 -10.14 15.66 -24.98
C PHE A 361 -10.75 16.64 -23.97
N TYR A 362 -11.98 16.40 -23.51
CA TYR A 362 -12.69 17.24 -22.54
C TYR A 362 -12.30 16.98 -21.08
N GLU A 363 -11.28 16.15 -20.85
CA GLU A 363 -10.75 15.81 -19.52
C GLU A 363 -11.77 15.19 -18.54
N ASN A 364 -12.76 14.48 -19.07
CA ASN A 364 -13.81 13.84 -18.28
C ASN A 364 -13.93 12.33 -18.55
N ALA A 365 -12.84 11.69 -18.97
CA ALA A 365 -12.86 10.26 -19.28
C ALA A 365 -13.02 9.39 -18.03
N MET A 366 -13.97 8.46 -18.13
CA MET A 366 -14.35 7.49 -17.12
C MET A 366 -13.67 6.13 -17.39
N PRO A 367 -13.70 5.19 -16.43
CA PRO A 367 -13.12 3.86 -16.62
C PRO A 367 -13.73 3.04 -17.78
N ASP A 368 -14.93 3.40 -18.24
CA ASP A 368 -15.66 2.83 -19.38
C ASP A 368 -15.60 3.70 -20.66
N SER A 369 -14.95 4.87 -20.61
CA SER A 369 -14.78 5.74 -21.79
C SER A 369 -13.89 5.09 -22.86
N ASP A 370 -14.18 5.40 -24.11
CA ASP A 370 -13.32 5.22 -25.29
C ASP A 370 -12.29 6.34 -25.41
N ILE A 371 -11.45 6.22 -26.43
CA ILE A 371 -10.53 7.22 -26.94
C ILE A 371 -10.99 7.52 -28.37
N ASP A 372 -11.57 8.69 -28.56
CA ASP A 372 -12.16 9.11 -29.83
C ASP A 372 -11.11 9.78 -30.73
N PHE A 373 -10.88 9.19 -31.90
CA PHE A 373 -10.00 9.72 -32.92
C PHE A 373 -10.77 10.10 -34.19
N LEU A 374 -10.44 11.27 -34.72
CA LEU A 374 -10.77 11.66 -36.08
C LEU A 374 -9.48 11.66 -36.91
N ILE A 375 -9.46 10.89 -37.99
CA ILE A 375 -8.29 10.70 -38.85
C ILE A 375 -8.59 11.23 -40.24
N LEU A 376 -7.85 12.26 -40.65
CA LEU A 376 -7.88 12.77 -42.01
C LEU A 376 -6.86 12.00 -42.84
N MET A 377 -7.34 11.22 -43.81
CA MET A 377 -6.46 10.41 -44.66
C MET A 377 -6.93 10.37 -46.12
N HIS A 378 -5.95 10.36 -47.03
CA HIS A 378 -6.18 10.31 -48.47
C HIS A 378 -5.93 8.90 -48.97
N ALA A 379 -6.94 8.04 -48.84
CA ALA A 379 -6.77 6.59 -48.98
C ALA A 379 -7.81 5.91 -49.86
N ASN A 380 -7.38 4.89 -50.61
CA ASN A 380 -8.31 3.94 -51.22
C ASN A 380 -8.88 2.98 -50.15
N ASN A 381 -9.92 2.23 -50.51
CA ASN A 381 -10.58 1.32 -49.55
C ASN A 381 -9.63 0.26 -48.97
N GLU A 382 -8.73 -0.30 -49.78
CA GLU A 382 -7.76 -1.31 -49.33
C GLU A 382 -6.83 -0.76 -48.24
N MET A 383 -6.33 0.46 -48.40
CA MET A 383 -5.47 1.11 -47.40
C MET A 383 -6.24 1.51 -46.14
N LYS A 384 -7.52 1.90 -46.27
CA LYS A 384 -8.41 2.14 -45.12
C LYS A 384 -8.62 0.83 -44.33
N ASP A 385 -8.88 -0.27 -45.01
CA ASP A 385 -9.07 -1.59 -44.40
C ASP A 385 -7.79 -2.09 -43.70
N ASP A 386 -6.63 -1.93 -44.33
CA ASP A 386 -5.33 -2.28 -43.74
C ASP A 386 -5.04 -1.47 -42.46
N PHE A 387 -5.37 -0.18 -42.46
CA PHE A 387 -5.21 0.67 -41.30
C PHE A 387 -6.15 0.25 -40.17
N LEU A 388 -7.42 0.00 -40.46
CA LEU A 388 -8.40 -0.47 -39.48
C LEU A 388 -8.03 -1.83 -38.90
N LEU A 389 -7.50 -2.75 -39.72
CA LEU A 389 -7.01 -4.05 -39.26
C LEU A 389 -5.82 -3.91 -38.31
N TRP A 390 -4.89 -3.00 -38.62
CA TRP A 390 -3.78 -2.68 -37.71
C TRP A 390 -4.28 -2.07 -36.39
N ALA A 391 -5.24 -1.14 -36.46
CA ALA A 391 -5.87 -0.52 -35.28
C ALA A 391 -6.67 -1.53 -34.44
N GLU A 392 -7.22 -2.58 -35.05
CA GLU A 392 -7.94 -3.63 -34.31
C GLU A 392 -7.02 -4.40 -33.35
N GLY A 393 -5.74 -4.60 -33.72
CA GLY A 393 -4.73 -5.16 -32.82
C GLY A 393 -4.50 -4.28 -31.57
N TRP A 394 -4.55 -2.96 -31.74
CA TRP A 394 -4.54 -2.01 -30.63
C TRP A 394 -5.81 -2.11 -29.79
N ASN A 395 -6.98 -2.18 -30.41
CA ASN A 395 -8.25 -2.36 -29.70
C ASN A 395 -8.25 -3.60 -28.81
N ALA A 396 -7.83 -4.76 -29.34
CA ALA A 396 -7.76 -6.00 -28.56
C ALA A 396 -6.80 -5.88 -27.35
N SER A 397 -5.64 -5.25 -27.56
CA SER A 397 -4.63 -5.05 -26.53
C SER A 397 -5.12 -4.08 -25.44
N LEU A 398 -5.61 -2.91 -25.85
CA LEU A 398 -6.08 -1.87 -24.94
C LEU A 398 -7.34 -2.28 -24.18
N SER A 399 -8.24 -3.04 -24.81
CA SER A 399 -9.44 -3.58 -24.14
C SER A 399 -9.06 -4.56 -23.03
N SER A 400 -8.06 -5.42 -23.28
CA SER A 400 -7.54 -6.34 -22.27
C SER A 400 -6.85 -5.60 -21.12
N ILE A 401 -6.05 -4.57 -21.43
CA ILE A 401 -5.39 -3.74 -20.43
C ILE A 401 -6.42 -2.94 -19.62
N ASN A 402 -7.44 -2.35 -20.26
CA ASN A 402 -8.50 -1.61 -19.58
C ASN A 402 -9.23 -2.54 -18.61
N TYR A 403 -9.63 -3.73 -19.06
CA TYR A 403 -10.28 -4.71 -18.20
C TYR A 403 -9.41 -5.10 -17.00
N ASN A 404 -8.10 -5.32 -17.21
CA ASN A 404 -7.17 -5.65 -16.12
C ASN A 404 -6.97 -4.50 -15.12
N ARG A 405 -7.12 -3.24 -15.58
CA ARG A 405 -6.96 -2.04 -14.75
C ARG A 405 -8.23 -1.65 -14.01
N THR A 406 -9.36 -1.66 -14.70
CA THR A 406 -10.62 -1.06 -14.22
C THR A 406 -11.69 -2.10 -13.91
N GLY A 407 -11.57 -3.32 -14.45
CA GLY A 407 -12.62 -4.33 -14.40
C GLY A 407 -13.75 -4.13 -15.41
N ILE A 408 -13.76 -3.01 -16.15
CA ILE A 408 -14.79 -2.73 -17.15
C ILE A 408 -14.34 -3.30 -18.49
N ARG A 409 -15.16 -4.20 -19.03
CA ARG A 409 -14.96 -4.73 -20.37
C ARG A 409 -15.56 -3.75 -21.38
N LYS A 410 -14.71 -3.26 -22.27
CA LYS A 410 -15.09 -2.46 -23.43
C LYS A 410 -14.49 -3.13 -24.64
N GLU A 411 -15.31 -3.49 -25.63
CA GLU A 411 -14.86 -4.27 -26.79
C GLU A 411 -14.00 -3.43 -27.75
N LYS A 412 -14.33 -2.14 -27.88
CA LYS A 412 -13.57 -1.16 -28.65
C LYS A 412 -13.23 0.03 -27.78
N LEU A 413 -11.95 0.17 -27.46
CA LEU A 413 -11.46 1.29 -26.66
C LEU A 413 -11.05 2.46 -27.56
N LEU A 414 -10.58 2.20 -28.77
CA LEU A 414 -10.34 3.19 -29.81
C LEU A 414 -11.59 3.29 -30.67
N ASP A 415 -12.26 4.44 -30.64
CA ASP A 415 -13.30 4.79 -31.60
C ASP A 415 -12.65 5.66 -32.68
N ILE A 416 -12.59 5.15 -33.91
CA ILE A 416 -11.83 5.77 -35.00
C ILE A 416 -12.80 6.12 -36.12
N THR A 417 -12.93 7.43 -36.35
CA THR A 417 -13.62 7.98 -37.52
C THR A 417 -12.59 8.40 -38.56
N ILE A 418 -12.69 7.83 -39.76
CA ILE A 418 -11.83 8.18 -40.91
C ILE A 418 -12.62 9.11 -41.83
N ILE A 419 -12.00 10.20 -42.26
CA ILE A 419 -12.57 11.15 -43.23
C ILE A 419 -11.55 11.46 -44.34
N ASP A 420 -12.07 11.79 -45.52
CA ASP A 420 -11.30 12.36 -46.63
C ASP A 420 -11.71 13.82 -46.91
N ASP A 421 -11.13 14.43 -47.96
CA ASP A 421 -11.42 15.81 -48.36
C ASP A 421 -12.90 16.04 -48.67
N ILE A 422 -13.57 15.04 -49.24
CA ILE A 422 -14.98 15.16 -49.64
C ILE A 422 -15.84 15.21 -48.38
N ASP A 423 -15.58 14.31 -47.43
CA ASP A 423 -16.27 14.29 -46.13
C ASP A 423 -16.05 15.62 -45.36
N PHE A 424 -14.82 16.15 -45.42
CA PHE A 424 -14.47 17.43 -44.80
C PHE A 424 -15.23 18.61 -45.44
N GLU A 425 -15.28 18.69 -46.76
CA GLU A 425 -15.98 19.78 -47.46
C GLU A 425 -17.50 19.74 -47.28
N GLN A 426 -18.09 18.55 -47.17
CA GLN A 426 -19.53 18.37 -47.12
C GLN A 426 -20.13 18.43 -45.71
N SER A 427 -19.31 18.27 -44.66
CA SER A 427 -19.76 18.18 -43.28
C SER A 427 -19.30 19.38 -42.45
N GLN A 428 -20.24 20.28 -42.15
CA GLN A 428 -20.01 21.37 -41.20
C GLN A 428 -19.53 20.84 -39.83
N TYR A 429 -19.96 19.64 -39.44
CA TYR A 429 -19.53 19.00 -38.20
C TYR A 429 -18.02 18.72 -38.18
N PHE A 430 -17.46 18.14 -39.25
CA PHE A 430 -16.02 17.87 -39.33
C PHE A 430 -15.21 19.15 -39.48
N GLN A 431 -15.73 20.16 -40.18
CA GLN A 431 -15.11 21.48 -40.27
C GLN A 431 -14.97 22.13 -38.89
N GLU A 432 -16.02 22.07 -38.06
CA GLU A 432 -15.96 22.61 -36.70
C GLU A 432 -15.02 21.82 -35.78
N LEU A 433 -14.94 20.50 -35.94
CA LEU A 433 -14.03 19.65 -35.17
C LEU A 433 -12.56 19.93 -35.48
N LEU A 434 -12.22 20.10 -36.77
CA LEU A 434 -10.85 20.33 -37.22
C LEU A 434 -10.41 21.79 -37.15
N ASN A 435 -11.33 22.73 -36.95
CA ASN A 435 -11.02 24.15 -36.81
C ASN A 435 -10.36 24.44 -35.45
N PRO A 436 -9.08 24.89 -35.40
CA PRO A 436 -8.37 25.15 -34.15
C PRO A 436 -9.03 26.22 -33.28
N LEU A 437 -9.81 27.14 -33.87
CA LEU A 437 -10.49 28.21 -33.15
C LEU A 437 -11.72 27.74 -32.38
N MET A 438 -12.28 26.58 -32.73
CA MET A 438 -13.50 26.05 -32.10
C MET A 438 -13.20 25.24 -30.83
N HIS A 439 -11.93 24.87 -30.59
CA HIS A 439 -11.49 24.10 -29.43
C HIS A 439 -12.33 22.82 -29.18
N LYS A 440 -12.68 22.10 -30.26
CA LYS A 440 -13.46 20.84 -30.20
C LYS A 440 -12.61 19.58 -30.37
N SER A 441 -11.35 19.72 -30.75
CA SER A 441 -10.39 18.62 -30.86
C SER A 441 -8.95 19.11 -30.62
N LYS A 442 -8.02 18.17 -30.49
CA LYS A 442 -6.58 18.43 -30.42
C LYS A 442 -5.86 17.63 -31.50
N LYS A 443 -5.15 18.31 -32.41
CA LYS A 443 -4.25 17.67 -33.37
C LYS A 443 -3.06 17.03 -32.64
N LEU A 444 -2.84 15.73 -32.82
CA LEU A 444 -1.74 14.96 -32.23
C LEU A 444 -0.68 14.56 -33.27
N LEU A 445 -1.07 14.49 -34.54
CA LEU A 445 -0.21 14.26 -35.71
C LEU A 445 -0.60 15.22 -36.81
#